data_AF-F6UV24-F1
#
_entry.id   AF-F6UV24-F1
#
_cell.length_a   1.000
_cell.length_b   1.000
_cell.length_c   1.000
_cell.angle_alpha   90.00
_cell.angle_beta   90.00
_cell.angle_gamma   90.00
#
_symmetry.space_group_name_H-M   'P 1'
#
loop_
_entity.id
_entity.type
_entity.pdbx_description
1 polymer ?
#
loop_
_entity_poly.entity_id
_entity_poly.type
_entity_poly.pdbx_seq_one_letter_code
_entity_poly.pdbx_strand_id
1 'polypeptide(L)'
;MGQNEEVWKQVFQELIQEVKPWHKWTLRLDESLLPGIQKRGWTQYQQWGFARFQCSSCSRTWASARVQVLFHMHWSEVKSRGRVKMRVFAQRCQKCSQPPFEVPEFTNENISRILNNLVVRILKKCYGEEFKLTEEIPMIREISLEGPHDSDNCEACLQGFCVQRGSGMAVQSPVYPPLLTIGSPISLSITTHKPSPTRSGPSADAAKKGKKTESEAFMTYRTIWKSYETCGPSHRKMLHRPSDGSLWRHLQLKALG
;
A
#
# COMPACT_ATOMS: atom_id res chain seq x y z
N MET A 1 10.64 2.52 18.97
CA MET A 1 9.32 2.41 18.32
C MET A 1 8.84 3.68 17.61
N GLY A 2 9.25 4.90 18.01
CA GLY A 2 8.75 6.16 17.42
C GLY A 2 8.91 6.29 15.90
N GLN A 3 10.11 6.12 15.35
CA GLN A 3 10.42 6.49 13.95
C GLN A 3 9.55 5.84 12.86
N ASN A 4 8.97 4.66 13.10
CA ASN A 4 8.08 4.02 12.13
C ASN A 4 6.68 4.67 12.17
N GLU A 5 6.18 5.06 13.35
CA GLU A 5 4.86 5.64 13.54
C GLU A 5 4.66 6.96 12.78
N GLU A 6 5.67 7.82 12.76
CA GLU A 6 5.61 9.09 12.03
C GLU A 6 5.44 8.87 10.52
N VAL A 7 6.12 7.86 9.95
CA VAL A 7 6.01 7.52 8.53
C VAL A 7 4.60 7.07 8.18
N TRP A 8 4.01 6.17 8.97
CA TRP A 8 2.62 5.73 8.78
C TRP A 8 1.64 6.91 8.80
N LYS A 9 1.79 7.80 9.79
CA LYS A 9 0.93 8.99 9.91
C LYS A 9 1.10 9.91 8.71
N GLN A 10 2.34 10.21 8.32
CA GLN A 10 2.64 11.14 7.24
C GLN A 10 2.08 10.63 5.90
N VAL A 11 2.40 9.39 5.52
CA VAL A 11 1.91 8.80 4.26
C VAL A 11 0.39 8.72 4.24
N PHE A 12 -0.24 8.37 5.38
CA PHE A 12 -1.69 8.35 5.46
C PHE A 12 -2.30 9.73 5.25
N GLN A 13 -1.71 10.78 5.86
CA GLN A 13 -2.16 12.15 5.69
C GLN A 13 -2.03 12.61 4.25
N GLU A 14 -0.89 12.36 3.60
CA GLU A 14 -0.67 12.71 2.19
C GLU A 14 -1.74 12.08 1.29
N LEU A 15 -1.99 10.77 1.44
CA LEU A 15 -2.97 10.04 0.64
C LEU A 15 -4.41 10.48 0.86
N ILE A 16 -4.85 10.62 2.11
CA ILE A 16 -6.25 10.97 2.39
C ILE A 16 -6.57 12.43 2.07
N GLN A 17 -5.60 13.34 2.20
CA GLN A 17 -5.79 14.75 1.85
C GLN A 17 -5.91 14.95 0.33
N GLU A 18 -5.24 14.11 -0.48
CA GLU A 18 -5.40 14.14 -1.93
C GLU A 18 -6.85 13.87 -2.35
N VAL A 19 -7.49 12.86 -1.74
CA VAL A 19 -8.86 12.44 -2.12
C VAL A 19 -9.97 13.17 -1.35
N LYS A 20 -9.69 13.67 -0.14
CA LYS A 20 -10.65 14.37 0.73
C LYS A 20 -10.03 15.62 1.38
N PRO A 21 -9.68 16.66 0.59
CA PRO A 21 -8.93 17.83 1.08
C PRO A 21 -9.65 18.63 2.17
N TRP A 22 -10.98 18.57 2.20
CA TRP A 22 -11.81 19.31 3.16
C TRP A 22 -12.15 18.53 4.43
N HIS A 23 -11.73 17.26 4.52
CA HIS A 23 -12.06 16.39 5.64
C HIS A 23 -10.83 16.10 6.49
N LYS A 24 -10.99 16.19 7.81
CA LYS A 24 -9.89 15.94 8.73
C LYS A 24 -9.86 14.48 9.16
N TRP A 25 -8.84 13.75 8.72
CA TRP A 25 -8.58 12.37 9.12
C TRP A 25 -7.37 12.29 10.05
N THR A 26 -7.36 11.31 10.96
CA THR A 26 -6.22 11.06 11.86
C THR A 26 -5.96 9.57 11.93
N LEU A 27 -4.68 9.16 12.02
CA LEU A 27 -4.25 7.79 12.25
C LEU A 27 -3.46 7.74 13.55
N ARG A 28 -3.74 6.72 14.38
CA ARG A 28 -3.02 6.45 15.63
C ARG A 28 -2.74 4.97 15.75
N LEU A 29 -1.54 4.63 16.22
CA LEU A 29 -1.23 3.26 16.63
C LEU A 29 -1.90 2.98 17.98
N ASP A 30 -2.41 1.77 18.14
CA ASP A 30 -3.05 1.31 19.36
C ASP A 30 -2.89 -0.22 19.45
N GLU A 31 -1.94 -0.64 20.27
CA GLU A 31 -1.57 -2.05 20.47
C GLU A 31 -2.67 -2.88 21.14
N SER A 32 -3.71 -2.23 21.67
CA SER A 32 -4.84 -2.92 22.29
C SER A 32 -5.93 -3.34 21.30
N LEU A 33 -5.82 -2.99 20.01
CA LEU A 33 -6.84 -3.35 19.03
C LEU A 33 -6.92 -4.86 18.84
N LEU A 34 -8.14 -5.37 18.91
CA LEU A 34 -8.44 -6.76 18.60
C LEU A 34 -9.44 -6.85 17.44
N PRO A 35 -9.23 -7.75 16.47
CA PRO A 35 -10.19 -8.07 15.42
C PRO A 35 -11.57 -8.42 15.98
N GLY A 36 -12.62 -7.93 15.32
CA GLY A 36 -14.01 -8.24 15.69
C GLY A 36 -14.52 -7.60 16.99
N ILE A 37 -13.68 -6.85 17.72
CA ILE A 37 -14.05 -6.13 18.94
C ILE A 37 -13.97 -4.61 18.68
N GLN A 38 -14.89 -4.09 17.86
CA GLN A 38 -14.99 -2.67 17.56
C GLN A 38 -16.11 -1.96 18.33
N LYS A 39 -15.87 -0.70 18.70
CA LYS A 39 -16.90 0.16 19.31
C LYS A 39 -18.02 0.41 18.30
N ARG A 40 -19.24 0.66 18.78
CA ARG A 40 -20.38 1.02 17.92
C ARG A 40 -20.03 2.20 17.00
N GLY A 41 -20.39 2.10 15.72
CA GLY A 41 -20.09 3.11 14.70
C GLY A 41 -18.68 3.04 14.11
N TRP A 42 -17.86 2.07 14.52
CA TRP A 42 -16.56 1.79 13.90
C TRP A 42 -16.70 0.65 12.88
N THR A 43 -15.94 0.75 11.80
CA THR A 43 -15.77 -0.31 10.80
C THR A 43 -14.34 -0.87 10.89
N GLN A 44 -14.16 -2.15 10.57
CA GLN A 44 -12.85 -2.78 10.57
C GLN A 44 -12.36 -3.09 9.15
N TYR A 45 -11.05 -3.04 8.98
CA TYR A 45 -10.34 -3.51 7.80
C TYR A 45 -9.06 -4.23 8.23
N GLN A 46 -8.75 -5.32 7.56
CA GLN A 46 -7.63 -6.19 7.85
C GLN A 46 -6.92 -6.52 6.55
N GLN A 47 -5.59 -6.49 6.56
CA GLN A 47 -4.78 -6.91 5.44
C GLN A 47 -3.48 -7.55 5.90
N TRP A 48 -2.89 -8.34 5.01
CA TRP A 48 -1.57 -8.92 5.22
C TRP A 48 -0.49 -8.07 4.58
N GLY A 49 0.63 -7.98 5.26
CA GLY A 49 1.82 -7.27 4.86
C GLY A 49 3.02 -8.19 4.70
N PHE A 50 4.00 -7.71 3.93
CA PHE A 50 5.36 -8.26 3.93
C PHE A 50 6.28 -7.33 4.73
N ALA A 51 6.96 -7.90 5.73
CA ALA A 51 7.89 -7.16 6.58
C ALA A 51 9.03 -8.04 7.07
N ARG A 52 10.10 -7.37 7.52
CA ARG A 52 11.26 -7.97 8.16
C ARG A 52 11.17 -7.82 9.68
N PHE A 53 11.91 -8.64 10.39
CA PHE A 53 12.03 -8.62 11.84
C PHE A 53 13.49 -8.77 12.21
N GLN A 54 13.85 -8.22 13.36
CA GLN A 54 15.14 -8.41 13.99
C GLN A 54 14.94 -8.78 15.45
N CYS A 55 15.56 -9.88 15.88
CA CYS A 55 15.51 -10.28 17.27
C CYS A 55 16.42 -9.38 18.09
N SER A 56 15.85 -8.74 19.11
CA SER A 56 16.57 -7.95 20.11
C SER A 56 17.56 -8.77 20.95
N SER A 57 17.31 -10.08 21.12
CA SER A 57 18.14 -10.95 21.98
C SER A 57 19.29 -11.65 21.25
N CYS A 58 19.09 -12.11 20.01
CA CYS A 58 20.11 -12.88 19.27
C CYS A 58 20.51 -12.27 17.92
N SER A 59 20.02 -11.07 17.62
CA SER A 59 20.30 -10.29 16.40
C SER A 59 19.93 -10.97 15.07
N ARG A 60 19.34 -12.17 15.10
CA ARG A 60 18.83 -12.83 13.89
C ARG A 60 17.75 -11.99 13.25
N THR A 61 17.77 -11.95 11.91
CA THR A 61 16.70 -11.35 11.12
C THR A 61 15.92 -12.44 10.38
N TRP A 62 14.65 -12.15 10.12
CA TRP A 62 13.78 -12.97 9.27
C TRP A 62 12.77 -12.08 8.57
N ALA A 63 12.01 -12.63 7.64
CA ALA A 63 10.90 -11.92 7.01
C ALA A 63 9.64 -12.79 6.99
N SER A 64 8.49 -12.13 6.89
CA SER A 64 7.18 -12.78 6.81
C SER A 64 6.32 -12.09 5.78
N ALA A 65 5.64 -12.86 4.93
CA ALA A 65 4.61 -12.39 4.01
C ALA A 65 3.19 -12.39 4.63
N ARG A 66 3.08 -12.75 5.91
CA ARG A 66 1.81 -12.85 6.64
C ARG A 66 1.85 -12.04 7.94
N VAL A 67 2.27 -10.78 7.83
CA VAL A 67 2.17 -9.85 8.96
C VAL A 67 0.79 -9.21 8.94
N GLN A 68 0.00 -9.45 9.98
CA GLN A 68 -1.35 -8.91 10.08
C GLN A 68 -1.30 -7.42 10.40
N VAL A 69 -2.09 -6.62 9.66
CA VAL A 69 -2.34 -5.21 9.98
C VAL A 69 -3.83 -4.98 10.12
N LEU A 70 -4.26 -4.47 11.27
CA LEU A 70 -5.65 -4.21 11.61
C LEU A 70 -5.91 -2.71 11.69
N PHE A 71 -7.03 -2.29 11.11
CA PHE A 71 -7.53 -0.93 11.16
C PHE A 71 -8.96 -0.91 11.71
N HIS A 72 -9.21 -0.03 12.68
CA HIS A 72 -10.57 0.40 13.04
C HIS A 72 -10.76 1.84 12.54
N MET A 73 -11.80 2.06 11.75
CA MET A 73 -12.11 3.34 11.11
C MET A 73 -13.46 3.86 11.62
N HIS A 74 -13.53 5.16 11.87
CA HIS A 74 -14.77 5.83 12.26
C HIS A 74 -14.90 7.16 11.54
N TRP A 75 -16.05 7.37 10.91
CA TRP A 75 -16.38 8.61 10.21
C TRP A 75 -17.53 9.34 10.90
N SER A 76 -17.40 10.66 11.02
CA SER A 76 -18.43 11.55 11.56
C SER A 76 -18.74 12.59 10.50
N GLU A 77 -19.83 12.38 9.77
CA GLU A 77 -20.29 13.29 8.71
C GLU A 77 -20.55 14.70 9.25
N VAL A 78 -21.27 14.81 10.38
CA VAL A 78 -21.58 16.10 11.05
C VAL A 78 -20.33 16.92 11.39
N LYS A 79 -19.19 16.25 11.66
CA LYS A 79 -17.95 16.92 12.07
C LYS A 79 -16.94 16.99 10.92
N SER A 80 -17.27 16.44 9.76
CA SER A 80 -16.36 16.21 8.63
C SER A 80 -15.02 15.63 9.08
N ARG A 81 -15.08 14.67 10.01
CA ARG A 81 -13.91 14.14 10.73
C ARG A 81 -13.88 12.63 10.77
N GLY A 82 -12.73 12.07 10.40
CA GLY A 82 -12.44 10.65 10.46
C GLY A 82 -11.31 10.31 11.41
N ARG A 83 -11.37 9.10 11.97
CA ARG A 83 -10.35 8.55 12.86
C ARG A 83 -10.03 7.13 12.44
N VAL A 84 -8.75 6.81 12.42
CA VAL A 84 -8.21 5.48 12.21
C VAL A 84 -7.38 5.11 13.43
N LYS A 85 -7.66 3.92 13.97
CA LYS A 85 -6.78 3.24 14.90
C LYS A 85 -6.14 2.07 14.18
N MET A 86 -4.86 1.84 14.40
CA MET A 86 -4.07 0.85 13.69
C MET A 86 -3.30 -0.03 14.68
N ARG A 87 -3.25 -1.34 14.41
CA ARG A 87 -2.34 -2.27 15.07
C ARG A 87 -1.60 -3.09 14.02
N VAL A 88 -0.32 -3.28 14.27
CA VAL A 88 0.54 -4.16 13.51
C VAL A 88 0.94 -5.30 14.42
N PHE A 89 0.71 -6.54 13.99
CA PHE A 89 1.00 -7.71 14.81
C PHE A 89 2.46 -8.14 14.66
N ALA A 90 3.07 -8.52 15.77
CA ALA A 90 4.47 -8.87 15.92
C ALA A 90 4.74 -10.38 15.75
N GLN A 91 6.01 -10.76 15.73
CA GLN A 91 6.43 -12.16 15.70
C GLN A 91 7.58 -12.44 16.67
N ARG A 92 7.63 -13.65 17.22
CA ARG A 92 8.72 -14.11 18.08
C ARG A 92 9.87 -14.70 17.27
N CYS A 93 11.07 -14.65 17.83
CA CYS A 93 12.22 -15.34 17.24
C CYS A 93 12.13 -16.85 17.48
N GLN A 94 12.15 -17.64 16.42
CA GLN A 94 12.10 -19.11 16.50
C GLN A 94 13.25 -19.77 17.29
N LYS A 95 14.39 -19.10 17.46
CA LYS A 95 15.59 -19.69 18.10
C LYS A 95 15.64 -19.48 19.61
N CYS A 96 15.03 -18.42 20.11
CA CYS A 96 15.16 -18.06 21.52
C CYS A 96 14.15 -18.84 22.37
N SER A 97 14.53 -19.20 23.59
CA SER A 97 13.66 -19.99 24.49
C SER A 97 12.44 -19.21 24.98
N GLN A 98 12.60 -17.90 25.25
CA GLN A 98 11.54 -16.99 25.65
C GLN A 98 11.67 -15.65 24.91
N PRO A 99 11.44 -15.63 23.58
CA PRO A 99 11.60 -14.43 22.79
C PRO A 99 10.48 -13.43 23.09
N PRO A 100 10.78 -12.12 23.19
CA PRO A 100 9.72 -11.12 23.11
C PRO A 100 9.09 -11.13 21.71
N PHE A 101 7.93 -10.49 21.60
CA PHE A 101 7.33 -10.19 20.30
C PHE A 101 8.06 -9.01 19.66
N GLU A 102 8.70 -9.26 18.52
CA GLU A 102 9.44 -8.25 17.77
C GLU A 102 8.50 -7.52 16.80
N VAL A 103 8.59 -6.19 16.82
CA VAL A 103 7.81 -5.34 15.93
C VAL A 103 8.36 -5.46 14.49
N PRO A 104 7.49 -5.64 13.48
CA PRO A 104 7.92 -5.71 12.09
C PRO A 104 8.43 -4.37 11.56
N GLU A 105 9.41 -4.46 10.67
CA GLU A 105 9.93 -3.38 9.85
C GLU A 105 9.39 -3.52 8.43
N PHE A 106 8.64 -2.52 7.99
CA PHE A 106 8.11 -2.40 6.63
C PHE A 106 8.94 -1.44 5.82
N THR A 107 9.09 -1.71 4.53
CA THR A 107 9.59 -0.71 3.59
C THR A 107 8.56 0.40 3.36
N ASN A 108 9.05 1.58 2.97
CA ASN A 108 8.20 2.73 2.66
C ASN A 108 7.18 2.42 1.54
N GLU A 109 7.56 1.59 0.58
CA GLU A 109 6.69 1.13 -0.51
C GLU A 109 5.55 0.26 0.02
N ASN A 110 5.85 -0.70 0.90
CA ASN A 110 4.81 -1.54 1.50
C ASN A 110 3.92 -0.74 2.46
N ILE A 111 4.47 0.21 3.23
CA ILE A 111 3.68 1.17 4.02
C ILE A 111 2.70 1.92 3.11
N SER A 112 3.19 2.47 2.00
CA SER A 112 2.39 3.22 1.04
C SER A 112 1.26 2.39 0.44
N ARG A 113 1.52 1.13 0.09
CA ARG A 113 0.50 0.23 -0.47
C ARG A 113 -0.56 -0.16 0.55
N ILE A 114 -0.13 -0.50 1.78
CA ILE A 114 -1.03 -0.79 2.91
C ILE A 114 -1.97 0.40 3.16
N LEU A 115 -1.43 1.62 3.17
CA LEU A 115 -2.22 2.82 3.41
C LEU A 115 -3.09 3.24 2.23
N ASN A 116 -2.66 3.00 0.98
CA ASN A 116 -3.53 3.18 -0.18
C ASN A 116 -4.76 2.27 -0.11
N ASN A 117 -4.55 0.98 0.19
CA ASN A 117 -5.65 0.04 0.38
C ASN A 117 -6.59 0.49 1.51
N LEU A 118 -6.04 1.03 2.61
CA LEU A 118 -6.83 1.62 3.69
C LEU A 118 -7.68 2.80 3.19
N VAL A 119 -7.11 3.74 2.43
CA VAL A 119 -7.85 4.90 1.90
C VAL A 119 -9.00 4.44 0.99
N VAL A 120 -8.75 3.49 0.11
CA VAL A 120 -9.78 2.84 -0.71
C VAL A 120 -10.91 2.28 0.17
N ARG A 121 -10.56 1.57 1.25
CA ARG A 121 -11.54 1.03 2.20
C ARG A 121 -12.32 2.12 2.94
N ILE A 122 -11.68 3.24 3.28
CA ILE A 122 -12.34 4.43 3.86
C ILE A 122 -13.37 4.99 2.88
N LEU A 123 -13.00 5.24 1.62
CA LEU A 123 -13.93 5.76 0.61
C LEU A 123 -15.16 4.86 0.47
N LYS A 124 -14.94 3.54 0.40
CA LYS A 124 -16.04 2.58 0.29
C LYS A 124 -16.92 2.47 1.53
N LYS A 125 -16.32 2.29 2.70
CA LYS A 125 -17.06 1.94 3.93
C LYS A 125 -17.53 3.16 4.72
N CYS A 126 -16.82 4.27 4.64
CA CYS A 126 -17.14 5.48 5.40
C CYS A 126 -17.90 6.51 4.57
N TYR A 127 -17.62 6.62 3.27
CA TYR A 127 -18.29 7.58 2.38
C TYR A 127 -19.34 6.93 1.47
N GLY A 128 -19.41 5.60 1.42
CA GLY A 128 -20.35 4.88 0.54
C GLY A 128 -20.00 5.03 -0.95
N GLU A 129 -18.76 5.38 -1.26
CA GLU A 129 -18.32 5.54 -2.65
C GLU A 129 -18.04 4.17 -3.26
N GLU A 130 -18.68 3.91 -4.40
CA GLU A 130 -18.50 2.67 -5.15
C GLU A 130 -17.56 2.91 -6.33
N PHE A 131 -16.53 2.08 -6.44
CA PHE A 131 -15.53 2.14 -7.50
C PHE A 131 -15.27 0.74 -8.06
N LYS A 132 -14.88 0.68 -9.34
CA LYS A 132 -14.53 -0.58 -10.04
C LYS A 132 -13.19 -1.19 -9.59
N LEU A 133 -12.42 -0.47 -8.76
CA LEU A 133 -11.22 -0.99 -8.10
C LEU A 133 -11.62 -2.14 -7.18
N THR A 134 -11.50 -3.35 -7.71
CA THR A 134 -11.97 -4.57 -7.06
C THR A 134 -10.86 -5.24 -6.24
N GLU A 135 -9.60 -4.96 -6.57
CA GLU A 135 -8.44 -5.65 -6.00
C GLU A 135 -7.56 -4.72 -5.17
N GLU A 136 -7.06 -5.24 -4.05
CA GLU A 136 -6.07 -4.58 -3.19
C GLU A 136 -4.70 -4.61 -3.85
N ILE A 137 -3.90 -3.55 -3.67
CA ILE A 137 -2.53 -3.53 -4.18
C ILE A 137 -1.74 -4.64 -3.48
N PRO A 138 -1.11 -5.55 -4.23
CA PRO A 138 -0.30 -6.61 -3.64
C PRO A 138 0.96 -6.05 -2.97
N MET A 139 1.44 -6.74 -1.94
CA MET A 139 2.70 -6.40 -1.27
C MET A 139 3.92 -6.75 -2.12
N ILE A 140 4.94 -5.88 -2.12
CA ILE A 140 6.27 -6.26 -2.63
C ILE A 140 6.83 -7.29 -1.66
N ARG A 141 7.23 -8.43 -2.21
CA ARG A 141 8.06 -9.43 -1.53
C ARG A 141 9.47 -9.29 -2.07
N GLU A 142 10.39 -8.84 -1.24
CA GLU A 142 11.80 -8.68 -1.63
C GLU A 142 12.52 -10.02 -1.78
N ILE A 143 12.02 -11.03 -1.06
CA ILE A 143 12.53 -12.41 -1.11
C ILE A 143 11.38 -13.40 -1.26
N SER A 144 11.64 -14.49 -1.97
CA SER A 144 10.77 -15.66 -1.99
C SER A 144 10.83 -16.33 -0.62
N LEU A 145 9.68 -16.39 0.05
CA LEU A 145 9.53 -17.12 1.30
C LEU A 145 8.95 -18.50 0.99
N GLU A 146 9.70 -19.54 1.34
CA GLU A 146 9.30 -20.93 1.22
C GLU A 146 8.82 -21.47 2.57
N GLY A 147 7.93 -22.45 2.52
CA GLY A 147 7.42 -23.14 3.71
C GLY A 147 6.15 -22.53 4.32
N PRO A 148 5.60 -23.20 5.34
CA PRO A 148 4.38 -22.78 6.01
C PRO A 148 4.60 -21.50 6.83
N HIS A 149 3.50 -20.80 7.10
CA HIS A 149 3.52 -19.69 8.05
C HIS A 149 3.81 -20.21 9.47
N ASP A 150 4.85 -19.68 10.10
CA ASP A 150 5.18 -19.95 11.49
C ASP A 150 4.09 -19.40 12.43
N SER A 151 3.11 -20.25 12.70
CA SER A 151 1.91 -19.89 13.46
C SER A 151 2.17 -19.85 14.95
N ASP A 152 3.15 -20.62 15.44
CA ASP A 152 3.50 -20.70 16.87
C ASP A 152 4.22 -19.44 17.36
N ASN A 153 4.93 -18.76 16.45
CA ASN A 153 5.63 -17.51 16.76
C ASN A 153 4.87 -16.25 16.29
N CYS A 154 3.71 -16.39 15.64
CA CYS A 154 2.93 -15.27 15.14
C CYS A 154 1.92 -14.75 16.18
N GLU A 155 2.01 -13.46 16.55
CA GLU A 155 1.12 -12.87 17.55
C GLU A 155 -0.36 -12.99 17.16
N ALA A 156 -0.68 -12.76 15.88
CA ALA A 156 -2.05 -12.86 15.39
C ALA A 156 -2.59 -14.31 15.41
N CYS A 157 -1.73 -15.31 15.14
CA CYS A 157 -2.10 -16.73 15.22
C CYS A 157 -2.40 -17.13 16.66
N LEU A 158 -1.53 -16.74 17.60
CA LEU A 158 -1.69 -17.06 19.02
C LEU A 158 -2.95 -16.43 19.64
N GLN A 159 -3.44 -15.33 19.05
CA GLN A 159 -4.71 -14.71 19.44
C GLN A 159 -5.92 -15.22 18.63
N GLY A 160 -5.72 -16.16 17.69
CA GLY A 160 -6.79 -16.76 16.89
C GLY A 160 -7.30 -15.92 15.72
N PHE A 161 -6.55 -14.89 15.30
CA PHE A 161 -7.00 -13.93 14.29
C PHE A 161 -6.30 -14.02 12.93
N CYS A 162 -5.25 -14.84 12.81
CA CYS A 162 -4.54 -15.03 11.54
C CYS A 162 -5.29 -16.02 10.63
N VAL A 163 -6.48 -15.64 10.17
CA VAL A 163 -7.32 -16.51 9.34
C VAL A 163 -6.78 -16.53 7.91
N GLN A 164 -6.37 -17.69 7.43
CA GLN A 164 -5.85 -17.88 6.08
C GLN A 164 -6.95 -17.58 5.05
N ARG A 165 -6.85 -16.49 4.27
CA ARG A 165 -7.60 -16.40 3.01
C ARG A 165 -7.05 -17.48 2.07
N GLY A 166 -7.75 -18.61 2.02
CA GLY A 166 -7.58 -19.65 1.01
C GLY A 166 -6.77 -20.87 1.48
N SER A 167 -7.42 -21.77 2.22
CA SER A 167 -7.40 -23.19 1.85
C SER A 167 -8.42 -23.38 0.72
N GLY A 168 -8.15 -22.76 -0.44
CA GLY A 168 -8.78 -23.15 -1.69
C GLY A 168 -7.95 -24.30 -2.22
N MET A 169 -8.58 -25.46 -2.43
CA MET A 169 -7.97 -26.55 -3.17
C MET A 169 -7.30 -25.98 -4.42
N ALA A 170 -6.08 -26.45 -4.71
CA ALA A 170 -5.38 -26.14 -5.93
C ALA A 170 -6.31 -26.43 -7.13
N VAL A 171 -6.93 -25.40 -7.69
CA VAL A 171 -7.47 -25.48 -9.04
C VAL A 171 -6.24 -25.42 -9.91
N GLN A 172 -5.88 -26.59 -10.44
CA GLN A 172 -4.87 -26.70 -11.49
C GLN A 172 -5.21 -25.68 -12.57
N SER A 173 -4.25 -24.81 -12.88
CA SER A 173 -4.38 -23.87 -13.98
C SER A 173 -4.73 -24.66 -15.25
N PRO A 174 -5.72 -24.26 -16.06
CA PRO A 174 -5.96 -24.91 -17.34
C PRO A 174 -4.69 -24.75 -18.19
N VAL A 175 -4.13 -25.88 -18.61
CA VAL A 175 -3.06 -25.94 -19.59
C VAL A 175 -3.64 -25.43 -20.90
N TYR A 176 -3.22 -24.24 -21.35
CA TYR A 176 -3.50 -23.79 -22.71
C TYR A 176 -2.56 -24.51 -23.69
N PRO A 177 -3.07 -25.10 -24.78
CA PRO A 177 -2.24 -25.75 -25.79
C PRO A 177 -1.46 -24.72 -26.64
N PRO A 178 -0.28 -25.06 -27.18
CA PRO A 178 0.54 -24.13 -27.95
C PRO A 178 -0.06 -23.85 -29.34
N LEU A 179 -0.08 -22.57 -29.71
CA LEU A 179 -0.48 -22.08 -31.02
C LEU A 179 0.57 -22.43 -32.10
N LEU A 180 0.06 -22.91 -33.23
CA LEU A 180 0.80 -23.40 -34.40
C LEU A 180 1.67 -22.31 -35.06
N THR A 181 2.90 -22.70 -35.38
CA THR A 181 3.88 -21.92 -36.16
C THR A 181 3.57 -22.01 -37.65
N ILE A 182 3.48 -20.87 -38.35
CA ILE A 182 3.55 -20.81 -39.82
C ILE A 182 4.54 -19.72 -40.24
N GLY A 183 5.65 -20.17 -40.83
CA GLY A 183 6.32 -19.59 -42.01
C GLY A 183 7.10 -18.26 -41.88
N SER A 184 8.44 -18.36 -41.84
CA SER A 184 9.33 -17.32 -42.39
C SER A 184 9.26 -17.29 -43.94
N PRO A 185 9.75 -16.20 -44.57
CA PRO A 185 11.04 -16.36 -45.25
C PRO A 185 12.04 -15.21 -45.03
N ILE A 186 13.25 -15.62 -44.64
CA ILE A 186 14.60 -15.26 -45.11
C ILE A 186 14.81 -13.87 -45.74
N SER A 187 15.75 -13.10 -45.16
CA SER A 187 16.78 -12.38 -45.93
C SER A 187 18.09 -12.26 -45.14
N LEU A 188 19.17 -12.80 -45.73
CA LEU A 188 20.56 -12.70 -45.30
C LEU A 188 21.08 -11.26 -45.34
N SER A 189 21.97 -10.87 -44.40
CA SER A 189 23.36 -10.47 -44.73
C SER A 189 24.19 -9.98 -43.53
N ILE A 190 25.30 -10.69 -43.29
CA ILE A 190 26.70 -10.22 -43.19
C ILE A 190 27.09 -9.20 -42.09
N THR A 191 27.85 -9.75 -41.13
CA THR A 191 29.06 -9.29 -40.42
C THR A 191 29.60 -7.87 -40.67
N THR A 192 29.96 -7.15 -39.59
CA THR A 192 31.25 -6.42 -39.47
C THR A 192 31.60 -6.10 -38.01
N HIS A 193 32.91 -6.06 -37.75
CA HIS A 193 33.62 -5.96 -36.47
C HIS A 193 33.71 -4.52 -35.88
N LYS A 194 33.85 -4.45 -34.53
CA LYS A 194 34.67 -3.59 -33.60
C LYS A 194 35.35 -2.28 -34.14
N PRO A 195 35.78 -1.28 -33.30
CA PRO A 195 35.91 -1.28 -31.83
C PRO A 195 35.59 0.03 -31.05
N SER A 196 35.69 -0.10 -29.73
CA SER A 196 35.69 0.94 -28.68
C SER A 196 36.74 2.05 -28.87
N PRO A 197 36.55 3.19 -28.18
CA PRO A 197 37.66 3.81 -27.48
C PRO A 197 37.33 4.24 -26.03
N THR A 198 38.35 4.08 -25.18
CA THR A 198 38.47 4.58 -23.81
C THR A 198 38.73 6.08 -23.80
N ARG A 199 38.07 6.87 -22.94
CA ARG A 199 38.71 8.06 -22.34
C ARG A 199 38.08 8.44 -21.00
N SER A 200 38.98 8.76 -20.08
CA SER A 200 38.83 9.11 -18.66
C SER A 200 38.54 10.59 -18.40
N GLY A 201 37.67 10.85 -17.40
CA GLY A 201 37.64 11.98 -16.45
C GLY A 201 37.09 13.34 -16.91
N PRO A 202 36.69 14.26 -16.00
CA PRO A 202 36.72 14.21 -14.53
C PRO A 202 35.36 14.47 -13.83
N SER A 203 35.40 14.33 -12.51
CA SER A 203 34.36 14.58 -11.51
C SER A 203 33.75 15.99 -11.58
N ALA A 204 32.43 16.07 -11.42
CA ALA A 204 31.73 17.30 -11.06
C ALA A 204 30.66 16.94 -10.00
N ASP A 205 30.94 17.36 -8.76
CA ASP A 205 29.97 17.43 -7.68
C ASP A 205 28.82 18.36 -8.09
N ALA A 206 27.64 17.78 -8.25
CA ALA A 206 26.40 18.52 -8.40
C ALA A 206 25.39 17.96 -7.41
N ALA A 207 25.11 18.77 -6.38
CA ALA A 207 24.10 18.54 -5.38
C ALA A 207 22.75 18.18 -6.04
N LYS A 208 22.40 16.89 -6.05
CA LYS A 208 21.05 16.45 -6.37
C LYS A 208 20.15 16.83 -5.19
N LYS A 209 19.42 17.95 -5.35
CA LYS A 209 18.13 18.14 -4.70
C LYS A 209 17.34 16.85 -4.91
N GLY A 210 17.08 16.12 -3.82
CA GLY A 210 16.31 14.90 -3.84
C GLY A 210 14.96 15.16 -4.51
N LYS A 211 14.81 14.71 -5.75
CA LYS A 211 13.50 14.60 -6.39
C LYS A 211 12.81 13.50 -5.58
N LYS A 212 11.80 13.86 -4.77
CA LYS A 212 10.97 12.91 -4.01
C LYS A 212 10.38 11.96 -5.05
N THR A 213 10.98 10.78 -5.22
CA THR A 213 10.50 9.76 -6.14
C THR A 213 9.18 9.26 -5.57
N GLU A 214 8.06 9.75 -6.12
CA GLU A 214 6.73 9.24 -5.80
C GLU A 214 6.73 7.73 -6.11
N SER A 215 6.34 6.91 -5.13
CA SER A 215 6.33 5.45 -5.32
C SER A 215 5.46 5.08 -6.54
N GLU A 216 5.83 4.03 -7.28
CA GLU A 216 5.04 3.57 -8.43
C GLU A 216 3.59 3.31 -8.04
N ALA A 217 3.32 2.83 -6.82
CA ALA A 217 1.97 2.66 -6.28
C ALA A 217 1.21 3.99 -6.18
N PHE A 218 1.86 5.06 -5.74
CA PHE A 218 1.29 6.41 -5.69
C PHE A 218 0.96 6.91 -7.10
N MET A 219 1.85 6.68 -8.07
CA MET A 219 1.65 7.05 -9.48
C MET A 219 0.53 6.24 -10.15
N THR A 220 0.45 4.94 -9.89
CA THR A 220 -0.63 4.07 -10.36
C THR A 220 -1.98 4.56 -9.83
N TYR A 221 -2.08 4.92 -8.54
CA TYR A 221 -3.31 5.44 -7.97
C TYR A 221 -3.68 6.82 -8.49
N ARG A 222 -2.71 7.73 -8.61
CA ARG A 222 -2.92 9.06 -9.19
C ARG A 222 -3.41 8.96 -10.64
N THR A 223 -2.94 7.97 -11.39
CA THR A 223 -3.36 7.72 -12.78
C THR A 223 -4.76 7.11 -12.83
N ILE A 224 -5.06 6.14 -11.98
CA ILE A 224 -6.41 5.55 -11.86
C ILE A 224 -7.42 6.60 -11.40
N TRP A 225 -7.06 7.48 -10.46
CA TRP A 225 -7.94 8.54 -9.99
C TRP A 225 -8.12 9.67 -11.02
N LYS A 226 -7.07 10.07 -11.74
CA LYS A 226 -7.20 11.01 -12.87
C LYS A 226 -8.11 10.46 -13.97
N SER A 227 -8.13 9.15 -14.21
CA SER A 227 -9.08 8.53 -15.13
C SER A 227 -10.54 8.65 -14.65
N TYR A 228 -10.76 8.72 -13.33
CA TYR A 228 -12.08 8.92 -12.72
C TYR A 228 -12.56 10.37 -12.84
N GLU A 229 -11.66 11.37 -12.79
CA GLU A 229 -12.01 12.77 -13.10
C GLU A 229 -12.47 12.96 -14.56
N THR A 230 -12.00 12.11 -15.49
CA THR A 230 -12.41 12.15 -16.89
C THR A 230 -13.73 11.44 -17.21
N CYS A 231 -14.26 10.62 -16.28
CA CYS A 231 -15.64 10.13 -16.36
C CYS A 231 -16.58 11.15 -15.69
N GLY A 232 -17.30 11.90 -16.52
CA GLY A 232 -18.09 13.07 -16.14
C GLY A 232 -19.17 12.90 -15.04
N PRO A 233 -19.77 14.03 -14.63
CA PRO A 233 -20.52 14.16 -13.38
C PRO A 233 -21.91 13.53 -13.50
N SER A 234 -22.09 12.33 -12.96
CA SER A 234 -23.45 11.79 -12.74
C SER A 234 -23.69 11.24 -11.32
N HIS A 235 -22.73 11.38 -10.40
CA HIS A 235 -22.94 11.03 -8.99
C HIS A 235 -22.47 12.11 -8.00
N ARG A 236 -22.52 13.38 -8.41
CA ARG A 236 -22.40 14.50 -7.46
C ARG A 236 -23.74 14.71 -6.77
N LYS A 237 -24.08 13.85 -5.80
CA LYS A 237 -25.15 14.21 -4.85
C LYS A 237 -24.70 15.47 -4.11
N MET A 238 -25.47 16.52 -4.31
CA MET A 238 -25.35 17.82 -3.65
C MET A 238 -25.24 17.63 -2.15
N LEU A 239 -24.12 18.03 -1.56
CA LEU A 239 -24.04 18.45 -0.17
C LEU A 239 -23.35 19.81 -0.14
N HIS A 240 -24.18 20.83 0.09
CA HIS A 240 -23.90 22.23 0.43
C HIS A 240 -22.72 22.94 -0.26
N ARG A 241 -23.07 23.64 -1.34
CA ARG A 241 -22.33 24.77 -1.92
C ARG A 241 -22.37 25.94 -0.92
N PRO A 242 -21.24 26.48 -0.43
CA PRO A 242 -21.20 27.85 0.06
C PRO A 242 -21.34 28.76 -1.17
N SER A 243 -22.31 29.66 -1.11
CA SER A 243 -22.53 30.71 -2.11
C SER A 243 -21.32 31.64 -2.16
N ASP A 244 -20.40 31.43 -3.11
CA ASP A 244 -19.86 32.55 -3.87
C ASP A 244 -19.23 32.10 -5.18
N GLY A 245 -19.77 32.64 -6.29
CA GLY A 245 -19.59 32.17 -7.65
C GLY A 245 -18.45 32.83 -8.43
N SER A 246 -17.41 33.33 -7.76
CA SER A 246 -16.37 34.16 -8.41
C SER A 246 -14.98 33.53 -8.53
N LEU A 247 -14.71 32.40 -7.86
CA LEU A 247 -13.35 31.82 -7.81
C LEU A 247 -13.03 30.75 -8.86
N TRP A 248 -14.00 30.35 -9.69
CA TRP A 248 -13.81 29.29 -10.69
C TRP A 248 -13.17 29.74 -12.01
N ARG A 249 -12.95 31.04 -12.24
CA ARG A 249 -12.23 31.53 -13.43
C ARG A 249 -10.73 31.73 -13.23
N HIS A 250 -10.21 31.69 -12.00
CA HIS A 250 -8.81 32.03 -11.74
C HIS A 250 -7.85 30.83 -11.65
N LEU A 251 -8.37 29.60 -11.57
CA LEU A 251 -7.53 28.40 -11.45
C LEU A 251 -7.43 27.55 -12.73
N GLN A 252 -8.18 27.87 -13.79
CA GLN A 252 -7.98 27.27 -15.12
C GLN A 252 -6.87 27.94 -15.95
N LEU A 253 -6.34 29.09 -15.53
CA LEU A 253 -5.29 29.82 -16.26
C LEU A 253 -3.87 29.60 -15.72
N LYS A 254 -3.68 28.83 -14.65
CA LYS A 254 -2.34 28.48 -14.12
C LYS A 254 -1.86 27.07 -14.49
N ALA A 255 -2.61 26.34 -15.31
CA ALA A 255 -2.26 25.00 -15.77
C ALA A 255 -1.90 24.92 -17.27
N LEU A 256 -1.85 26.06 -17.96
CA LEU A 256 -1.45 26.17 -19.38
C LEU A 256 -0.47 27.34 -19.62
N GLY A 257 0.39 27.63 -18.64
CA GLY A 257 1.48 28.60 -18.77
C GLY A 257 2.76 28.03 -18.18
#